data_AF-A0A4R6RJX2-F1
#
_entry.id   AF-A0A4R6RJX2-F1
#
_cell.length_a   1.000
_cell.length_b   1.000
_cell.length_c   1.000
_cell.angle_alpha   90.00
_cell.angle_beta   90.00
_cell.angle_gamma   90.00
#
_symmetry.space_group_name_H-M   'P 1'
#
loop_
_entity.id
_entity.type
_entity.pdbx_description
1 polymer ?
#
loop_
_entity_poly.entity_id
_entity_poly.type
_entity_poly.pdbx_seq_one_letter_code
_entity_poly.pdbx_strand_id
1 'polypeptide(L)'
;MILAARPGTGTEPPLVAARDRLAFLDARSLDLPVAMTALGAWNRMIGGRMPLVSAAMRLRDAVCRPFGIAPIGGFRSDRRPDVVRPGDRLDFFTVEDVADDRLVLTVRDHHLDVMNAVTIVDRRLTVTTSVVVHNALGRLYMLPVGPAHRLIARVLMARFARSLAAGAVTR
;
A
#
# COMPACT_ATOMS: atom_id res chain seq x y z
N MET A 1 -0.36 27.38 9.70
CA MET A 1 -0.93 27.58 8.35
C MET A 1 -0.72 26.29 7.57
N ILE A 2 -1.61 25.31 7.74
CA ILE A 2 -1.53 24.01 7.06
C ILE A 2 -2.28 24.17 5.74
N LEU A 3 -1.55 24.11 4.62
CA LEU A 3 -2.09 24.29 3.29
C LEU A 3 -2.93 23.05 2.92
N ALA A 4 -4.25 23.15 3.06
CA ALA A 4 -5.18 22.18 2.49
C ALA A 4 -5.13 22.30 0.96
N ALA A 5 -4.56 21.30 0.28
CA ALA A 5 -4.61 21.21 -1.17
C ALA A 5 -6.06 20.95 -1.62
N ARG A 6 -6.57 21.82 -2.50
CA ARG A 6 -7.89 21.71 -3.15
C ARG A 6 -7.94 20.47 -4.07
N PRO A 7 -9.12 19.85 -4.29
CA PRO A 7 -9.25 18.69 -5.16
C PRO A 7 -9.11 19.13 -6.62
N GLY A 8 -8.03 18.67 -7.26
CA GLY A 8 -7.82 18.81 -8.69
C GLY A 8 -8.55 17.71 -9.45
N THR A 9 -9.40 18.11 -10.39
CA THR A 9 -9.91 17.26 -11.48
C THR A 9 -8.72 16.73 -12.28
N GLY A 10 -8.48 15.42 -12.28
CA GLY A 10 -7.33 14.77 -12.96
C GLY A 10 -6.13 14.48 -12.06
N THR A 11 -6.36 14.17 -10.79
CA THR A 11 -5.34 14.09 -9.76
C THR A 11 -4.35 12.94 -9.97
N GLU A 12 -3.11 13.31 -10.24
CA GLU A 12 -1.94 12.46 -10.05
C GLU A 12 -2.02 11.79 -8.66
N PRO A 13 -1.72 10.47 -8.56
CA PRO A 13 -1.89 9.77 -7.30
C PRO A 13 -1.01 10.40 -6.21
N PRO A 14 -1.48 10.47 -4.96
CA PRO A 14 -0.66 11.03 -3.89
C PRO A 14 0.64 10.24 -3.75
N LEU A 15 1.75 10.98 -3.63
CA LEU A 15 3.10 10.45 -3.52
C LEU A 15 3.74 10.90 -2.20
N VAL A 16 4.68 10.10 -1.71
CA VAL A 16 5.42 10.40 -0.47
C VAL A 16 6.29 11.66 -0.59
N ALA A 17 6.74 11.99 -1.81
CA ALA A 17 7.47 13.20 -2.18
C ALA A 17 7.34 13.45 -3.69
N ALA A 18 7.94 14.54 -4.19
CA ALA A 18 8.04 14.83 -5.61
C ALA A 18 8.72 13.68 -6.39
N ARG A 19 8.29 13.44 -7.63
CA ARG A 19 8.70 12.28 -8.44
C ARG A 19 10.21 12.12 -8.61
N ASP A 20 10.90 13.24 -8.80
CA ASP A 20 12.36 13.32 -8.95
C ASP A 20 13.14 12.91 -7.70
N ARG A 21 12.48 12.93 -6.54
CA ARG A 21 13.04 12.50 -5.24
C ARG A 21 12.71 11.05 -4.89
N LEU A 22 11.90 10.35 -5.68
CA LEU A 22 11.51 8.97 -5.40
C LEU A 22 12.63 8.00 -5.80
N ALA A 23 13.01 7.14 -4.86
CA ALA A 23 13.88 6.00 -5.13
C ALA A 23 13.10 4.82 -5.73
N PHE A 24 11.78 4.81 -5.56
CA PHE A 24 10.91 3.79 -6.12
C PHE A 24 9.50 4.33 -6.37
N LEU A 25 8.94 3.90 -7.50
CA LEU A 25 7.55 4.13 -7.87
C LEU A 25 7.02 2.87 -8.60
N ASP A 26 5.91 2.33 -8.14
CA ASP A 26 5.11 1.32 -8.85
C ASP A 26 3.65 1.76 -8.78
N ALA A 27 2.93 1.62 -9.89
CA ALA A 27 1.50 1.86 -9.96
C ALA A 27 0.85 0.70 -10.70
N ARG A 28 -0.28 0.22 -10.17
CA ARG A 28 -1.05 -0.89 -10.74
C ARG A 28 -2.52 -0.50 -10.73
N SER A 29 -3.19 -0.77 -11.85
CA SER A 29 -4.62 -0.48 -11.97
C SER A 29 -5.41 -1.70 -12.42
N LEU A 30 -6.68 -1.74 -12.03
CA LEU A 30 -7.67 -2.67 -12.57
C LEU A 30 -9.05 -2.02 -12.56
N ASP A 31 -9.94 -2.50 -13.42
CA ASP A 31 -11.32 -2.05 -13.47
C ASP A 31 -12.18 -2.84 -12.47
N LEU A 32 -13.04 -2.12 -11.77
CA LEU A 32 -13.93 -2.68 -10.77
C LEU A 32 -15.29 -2.98 -11.41
N PRO A 33 -15.77 -4.24 -11.33
CA PRO A 33 -17.07 -4.60 -11.90
C PRO A 33 -18.23 -4.00 -11.12
N VAL A 34 -18.00 -3.65 -9.84
CA VAL A 34 -18.98 -3.07 -8.92
C VAL A 34 -18.36 -1.89 -8.18
N ALA A 35 -19.18 -0.92 -7.79
CA ALA A 35 -18.74 0.17 -6.93
C ALA A 35 -18.25 -0.40 -5.58
N MET A 36 -17.13 0.13 -5.08
CA MET A 36 -16.58 -0.18 -3.77
C MET A 36 -15.76 0.98 -3.27
N THR A 37 -15.60 1.07 -1.95
CA THR A 37 -14.72 2.06 -1.33
C THR A 37 -13.24 1.67 -1.46
N ALA A 38 -12.33 2.64 -1.41
CA ALA A 38 -10.89 2.40 -1.41
C ALA A 38 -10.45 1.51 -0.23
N LEU A 39 -11.02 1.74 0.96
CA LEU A 39 -10.79 0.89 2.13
C LEU A 39 -11.33 -0.54 1.91
N GLY A 40 -12.54 -0.69 1.37
CA GLY A 40 -13.12 -2.00 1.07
C GLY A 40 -12.29 -2.77 0.04
N ALA A 41 -11.82 -2.07 -1.01
CA ALA A 41 -10.95 -2.64 -2.02
C ALA A 41 -9.59 -3.06 -1.43
N TRP A 42 -8.97 -2.21 -0.62
CA TRP A 42 -7.75 -2.54 0.11
C TRP A 42 -7.95 -3.79 0.96
N ASN A 43 -8.96 -3.79 1.83
CA ASN A 43 -9.29 -4.90 2.73
C ASN A 43 -9.46 -6.24 1.99
N ARG A 44 -10.16 -6.22 0.84
CA ARG A 44 -10.36 -7.41 0.01
C ARG A 44 -9.09 -7.82 -0.73
N MET A 45 -8.32 -6.85 -1.24
CA MET A 45 -7.06 -7.10 -1.96
C MET A 45 -6.00 -7.73 -1.06
N ILE A 46 -5.75 -7.16 0.12
CA ILE A 46 -4.80 -7.72 1.08
C ILE A 46 -5.40 -8.90 1.87
N GLY A 47 -6.68 -9.22 1.65
CA GLY A 47 -7.45 -10.31 2.26
C GLY A 47 -6.86 -11.72 2.03
N GLY A 48 -7.02 -12.58 3.04
CA GLY A 48 -6.65 -13.99 2.97
C GLY A 48 -5.21 -14.29 3.38
N ARG A 49 -4.93 -15.57 3.64
CA ARG A 49 -3.61 -16.02 4.14
C ARG A 49 -2.57 -15.99 3.02
N MET A 50 -1.43 -15.34 3.27
CA MET A 50 -0.27 -15.31 2.37
C MET A 50 0.99 -15.80 3.11
N PRO A 51 1.10 -17.11 3.39
CA PRO A 51 2.14 -17.64 4.28
C PRO A 51 3.56 -17.32 3.81
N LEU A 52 3.82 -17.32 2.50
CA LEU A 52 5.12 -16.96 1.94
C LEU A 52 5.47 -15.48 2.19
N VAL A 53 4.51 -14.58 2.03
CA VAL A 53 4.70 -13.15 2.31
C VAL A 53 4.92 -12.94 3.80
N SER A 54 4.12 -13.59 4.65
CA SER A 54 4.30 -13.55 6.11
C SER A 54 5.68 -14.07 6.55
N ALA A 55 6.17 -15.16 5.93
CA ALA A 55 7.49 -15.70 6.22
C ALA A 55 8.61 -14.75 5.77
N ALA A 56 8.50 -14.17 4.56
CA ALA A 56 9.45 -13.19 4.06
C ALA A 56 9.53 -11.94 4.95
N MET A 57 8.38 -11.45 5.45
CA MET A 57 8.38 -10.32 6.39
C MET A 57 9.06 -10.65 7.72
N ARG A 58 8.89 -11.87 8.25
CA ARG A 58 9.59 -12.30 9.48
C ARG A 58 11.10 -12.40 9.26
N LEU A 59 11.53 -12.95 8.13
CA LEU A 59 12.94 -13.02 7.77
C LEU A 59 13.53 -11.61 7.65
N ARG A 60 12.82 -10.71 6.95
CA ARG A 60 13.19 -9.29 6.85
C ARG A 60 13.35 -8.69 8.24
N ASP A 61 12.36 -8.85 9.11
CA ASP A 61 12.41 -8.26 10.46
C ASP A 61 13.59 -8.82 11.28
N ALA A 62 13.91 -10.11 11.15
CA ALA A 62 15.06 -10.72 11.81
C ALA A 62 16.40 -10.14 11.30
N VAL A 63 16.56 -10.01 9.98
CA VAL A 63 17.77 -9.46 9.35
C VAL A 63 17.92 -7.96 9.67
N CYS A 64 16.81 -7.23 9.73
CA CYS A 64 16.80 -5.78 9.89
C CYS A 64 16.86 -5.33 11.37
N ARG A 65 16.56 -6.21 12.33
CA ARG A 65 16.56 -5.92 13.78
C ARG A 65 17.89 -5.33 14.29
N PRO A 66 19.08 -5.85 13.93
CA PRO A 66 20.36 -5.27 14.40
C PRO A 66 20.60 -3.85 13.88
N PHE A 67 19.93 -3.45 12.80
CA PHE A 67 20.08 -2.14 12.17
C PHE A 67 19.05 -1.12 12.66
N GLY A 68 18.27 -1.44 13.71
CA GLY A 68 17.29 -0.51 14.30
C GLY A 68 16.08 -0.22 13.41
N ILE A 69 15.86 -1.02 12.37
CA ILE A 69 14.70 -0.90 11.48
C ILE A 69 13.45 -1.43 12.17
N ALA A 70 12.35 -0.67 12.12
CA ALA A 70 11.12 -1.03 12.81
C ALA A 70 10.56 -2.36 12.26
N PRO A 71 10.18 -3.30 13.14
CA PRO A 71 9.58 -4.55 12.70
C PRO A 71 8.19 -4.28 12.12
N ILE A 72 7.90 -4.95 11.02
CA ILE A 72 6.58 -4.88 10.38
C ILE A 72 5.62 -5.88 11.02
N GLY A 73 6.15 -7.00 11.55
CA GLY A 73 5.35 -8.04 12.20
C GLY A 73 4.60 -8.95 11.22
N GLY A 74 4.63 -8.65 9.92
CA GLY A 74 3.84 -9.26 8.85
C GLY A 74 2.44 -8.62 8.70
N PHE A 75 1.66 -9.08 7.73
CA PHE A 75 0.22 -8.81 7.66
C PHE A 75 -0.47 -9.67 8.72
N ARG A 76 -0.58 -9.15 9.95
CA ARG A 76 -1.08 -9.89 11.11
C ARG A 76 -2.57 -9.71 11.31
N SER A 77 -3.17 -8.66 10.77
CA SER A 77 -4.57 -8.42 11.05
C SER A 77 -5.44 -9.33 10.17
N ASP A 78 -6.04 -10.33 10.79
CA ASP A 78 -7.33 -10.87 10.33
C ASP A 78 -8.42 -9.79 10.49
N ARG A 79 -8.12 -8.74 11.27
CA ARG A 79 -8.93 -7.55 11.51
C ARG A 79 -8.93 -6.66 10.27
N ARG A 80 -10.06 -6.67 9.56
CA ARG A 80 -10.38 -5.79 8.45
C ARG A 80 -11.40 -4.78 8.97
N PRO A 81 -10.97 -3.62 9.50
CA PRO A 81 -11.93 -2.65 10.01
C PRO A 81 -12.79 -2.12 8.86
N ASP A 82 -14.09 -2.03 9.08
CA ASP A 82 -15.03 -1.42 8.14
C ASP A 82 -14.92 0.11 8.13
N VAL A 83 -14.33 0.69 9.18
CA VAL A 83 -14.12 2.13 9.35
C VAL A 83 -12.72 2.37 9.91
N VAL A 84 -11.99 3.31 9.30
CA VAL A 84 -10.72 3.87 9.81
C VAL A 84 -10.76 5.38 9.70
N ARG A 85 -9.90 6.05 10.46
CA ARG A 85 -9.72 7.51 10.48
C ARG A 85 -8.25 7.87 10.30
N PRO A 86 -7.94 9.09 9.83
CA PRO A 86 -6.56 9.58 9.85
C PRO A 86 -5.95 9.46 11.25
N GLY A 87 -4.70 8.97 11.31
CA GLY A 87 -4.00 8.63 12.55
C GLY A 87 -4.16 7.18 13.00
N ASP A 88 -5.18 6.45 12.51
CA ASP A 88 -5.33 5.02 12.82
C ASP A 88 -4.20 4.18 12.23
N ARG A 89 -4.05 2.97 12.79
CA ARG A 89 -3.08 1.98 12.33
C ARG A 89 -3.78 0.87 11.57
N LEU A 90 -3.31 0.61 10.35
CA LEU A 90 -3.73 -0.53 9.55
C LEU A 90 -2.52 -1.44 9.32
N ASP A 91 -2.49 -2.55 10.06
CA ASP A 91 -1.27 -3.32 10.32
C ASP A 91 -0.12 -2.40 10.80
N PHE A 92 0.92 -2.24 10.00
CA PHE A 92 2.10 -1.41 10.28
C PHE A 92 2.05 -0.04 9.57
N PHE A 93 0.99 0.22 8.81
CA PHE A 93 0.78 1.50 8.15
C PHE A 93 0.02 2.48 9.06
N THR A 94 0.36 3.75 8.95
CA THR A 94 -0.45 4.85 9.48
C THR A 94 -1.40 5.33 8.39
N VAL A 95 -2.68 5.51 8.72
CA VAL A 95 -3.66 6.12 7.82
C VAL A 95 -3.43 7.63 7.81
N GLU A 96 -3.00 8.19 6.68
CA GLU A 96 -2.87 9.65 6.52
C GLU A 96 -4.18 10.28 6.06
N ASP A 97 -4.92 9.57 5.23
CA ASP A 97 -6.14 10.06 4.62
C ASP A 97 -7.04 8.90 4.17
N VAL A 98 -8.35 9.09 4.28
CA VAL A 98 -9.38 8.10 3.92
C VAL A 98 -10.65 8.80 3.46
N ALA A 99 -11.18 8.34 2.34
CA ALA A 99 -12.45 8.71 1.72
C ALA A 99 -13.01 7.49 0.96
N ASP A 100 -14.20 7.62 0.39
CA ASP A 100 -14.81 6.53 -0.39
C ASP A 100 -13.93 6.13 -1.58
N ASP A 101 -13.31 7.09 -2.24
CA ASP A 101 -12.50 6.88 -3.44
C ASP A 101 -10.98 6.89 -3.17
N ARG A 102 -10.55 7.13 -1.92
CA ARG A 102 -9.15 7.34 -1.59
C ARG A 102 -8.74 6.72 -0.24
N LEU A 103 -7.59 6.07 -0.21
CA LEU A 103 -6.94 5.63 1.02
C LEU A 103 -5.44 5.87 0.90
N VAL A 104 -4.85 6.59 1.85
CA VAL A 104 -3.42 6.87 1.90
C VAL A 104 -2.83 6.27 3.18
N LEU A 105 -1.85 5.40 2.98
CA LEU A 105 -1.17 4.64 4.02
C LEU A 105 0.33 4.94 3.98
N THR A 106 0.93 5.25 5.12
CA THR A 106 2.37 5.56 5.19
C THR A 106 3.11 4.70 6.18
N VAL A 107 4.41 4.57 5.93
CA VAL A 107 5.41 4.12 6.92
C VAL A 107 6.51 5.16 6.90
N ARG A 108 6.88 5.65 8.09
CA ARG A 108 8.00 6.55 8.29
C ARG A 108 9.03 5.84 9.15
N ASP A 109 10.24 5.70 8.63
CA ASP A 109 11.35 5.05 9.33
C ASP A 109 12.67 5.77 8.97
N HIS A 110 13.69 5.57 9.79
CA HIS A 110 14.97 6.28 9.65
C HIS A 110 15.68 5.98 8.32
N HIS A 111 15.43 4.82 7.70
CA HIS A 111 16.08 4.40 6.45
C HIS A 111 15.30 4.82 5.19
N LEU A 112 13.97 4.93 5.29
CA LEU A 112 13.09 5.30 4.19
C LEU A 112 11.70 5.68 4.68
N ASP A 113 10.99 6.36 3.80
CA ASP A 113 9.56 6.61 3.90
C ASP A 113 8.83 5.90 2.76
N VAL A 114 7.70 5.26 3.07
CA VAL A 114 6.80 4.64 2.10
C VAL A 114 5.44 5.31 2.14
N MET A 115 4.83 5.51 0.98
CA MET A 115 3.41 5.77 0.84
C MET A 115 2.78 4.74 -0.09
N ASN A 116 1.65 4.16 0.33
CA ASN A 116 0.73 3.40 -0.49
C ASN A 116 -0.57 4.18 -0.62
N ALA A 117 -0.95 4.51 -1.84
CA ALA A 117 -2.19 5.20 -2.16
C ALA A 117 -3.10 4.27 -2.95
N VAL A 118 -4.33 4.07 -2.48
CA VAL A 118 -5.42 3.47 -3.25
C VAL A 118 -6.32 4.60 -3.69
N THR A 119 -6.57 4.68 -5.00
CA THR A 119 -7.46 5.68 -5.61
C THR A 119 -8.45 4.98 -6.52
N ILE A 120 -9.69 5.45 -6.57
CA ILE A 120 -10.73 4.93 -7.44
C ILE A 120 -11.33 6.10 -8.23
N VAL A 121 -11.16 6.08 -9.55
CA VAL A 121 -11.76 7.08 -10.45
C VAL A 121 -12.51 6.34 -11.54
N ASP A 122 -13.80 6.64 -11.75
CA ASP A 122 -14.64 5.98 -12.77
C ASP A 122 -14.61 4.44 -12.69
N ARG A 123 -14.67 3.89 -11.47
CA ARG A 123 -14.52 2.46 -11.15
C ARG A 123 -13.17 1.85 -11.54
N ARG A 124 -12.16 2.65 -11.84
CA ARG A 124 -10.80 2.19 -12.04
C ARG A 124 -10.00 2.37 -10.75
N LEU A 125 -9.68 1.25 -10.12
CA LEU A 125 -8.83 1.23 -8.94
C LEU A 125 -7.36 1.35 -9.36
N THR A 126 -6.61 2.23 -8.73
CA THR A 126 -5.16 2.35 -8.86
C THR A 126 -4.49 2.31 -7.50
N VAL A 127 -3.57 1.36 -7.33
CA VAL A 127 -2.67 1.27 -6.19
C VAL A 127 -1.32 1.83 -6.59
N THR A 128 -0.88 2.89 -5.93
CA THR A 128 0.40 3.55 -6.15
C THR A 128 1.27 3.40 -4.92
N THR A 129 2.50 2.92 -5.09
CA THR A 129 3.51 2.84 -4.04
C THR A 129 4.67 3.73 -4.40
N SER A 130 5.03 4.63 -3.49
CA SER A 130 6.18 5.54 -3.65
C SER A 130 7.09 5.47 -2.43
N VAL A 131 8.40 5.56 -2.66
CA VAL A 131 9.42 5.47 -1.60
C VAL A 131 10.47 6.55 -1.77
N VAL A 132 10.82 7.20 -0.65
CA VAL A 132 12.02 8.04 -0.52
C VAL A 132 12.98 7.32 0.41
N VAL A 133 14.26 7.27 0.05
CA VAL A 133 15.32 6.69 0.89
C VAL A 133 16.13 7.81 1.54
N HIS A 134 16.48 7.64 2.81
CA HIS A 134 17.19 8.68 3.56
C HIS A 134 18.72 8.45 3.59
N ASN A 135 19.17 7.19 3.49
CA ASN A 135 20.57 6.83 3.71
C ASN A 135 21.02 5.61 2.88
N ALA A 136 22.30 5.26 3.01
CA ALA A 136 22.91 4.14 2.28
C ALA A 136 22.28 2.78 2.65
N LEU A 137 21.89 2.60 3.92
CA LEU A 137 21.16 1.42 4.39
C LEU A 137 19.81 1.30 3.66
N GLY A 138 19.05 2.39 3.54
CA GLY A 138 17.81 2.44 2.77
C GLY A 138 18.01 2.11 1.29
N ARG A 139 19.07 2.62 0.66
CA ARG A 139 19.42 2.27 -0.73
C ARG A 139 19.73 0.78 -0.90
N LEU A 140 20.55 0.21 -0.02
CA LEU A 140 20.87 -1.21 -0.04
C LEU A 140 19.62 -2.08 0.20
N TYR A 141 18.79 -1.66 1.15
CA TYR A 141 17.51 -2.31 1.47
C TYR A 141 16.55 -2.34 0.28
N MET A 142 16.53 -1.29 -0.54
CA MET A 142 15.67 -1.22 -1.73
C MET A 142 16.09 -2.16 -2.87
N LEU A 143 17.33 -2.66 -2.90
CA LEU A 143 17.78 -3.61 -3.94
C LEU A 143 16.95 -4.90 -3.97
N PRO A 144 16.75 -5.62 -2.83
CA PRO A 144 15.83 -6.76 -2.80
C PRO A 144 14.35 -6.35 -2.67
N VAL A 145 14.06 -5.25 -1.96
CA VAL A 145 12.68 -4.90 -1.59
C VAL A 145 11.88 -4.33 -2.77
N GLY A 146 12.49 -3.53 -3.64
CA GLY A 146 11.83 -3.02 -4.83
C GLY A 146 11.29 -4.13 -5.75
N PRO A 147 12.13 -5.10 -6.16
CA PRO A 147 11.68 -6.27 -6.94
C PRO A 147 10.61 -7.10 -6.21
N ALA A 148 10.82 -7.40 -4.92
CA ALA A 148 9.87 -8.17 -4.13
C ALA A 148 8.51 -7.46 -4.04
N HIS A 149 8.50 -6.14 -3.85
CA HIS A 149 7.29 -5.33 -3.83
C HIS A 149 6.54 -5.42 -5.16
N ARG A 150 7.22 -5.23 -6.30
CA ARG A 150 6.58 -5.34 -7.62
C ARG A 150 5.94 -6.71 -7.83
N LEU A 151 6.61 -7.78 -7.40
CA LEU A 151 6.06 -9.15 -7.48
C LEU A 151 4.81 -9.30 -6.60
N ILE A 152 4.88 -8.92 -5.33
CA ILE A 152 3.77 -9.03 -4.38
C ILE A 152 2.57 -8.21 -4.86
N ALA A 153 2.79 -6.97 -5.31
CA ALA A 153 1.74 -6.10 -5.84
C ALA A 153 1.04 -6.74 -7.06
N ARG A 154 1.81 -7.29 -8.01
CA ARG A 154 1.24 -8.01 -9.17
C ARG A 154 0.40 -9.22 -8.74
N VAL A 155 0.90 -10.04 -7.81
CA VAL A 155 0.19 -11.22 -7.31
C VAL A 155 -1.10 -10.83 -6.60
N LEU A 156 -1.06 -9.79 -5.75
CA LEU A 156 -2.22 -9.27 -5.04
C LEU A 156 -3.29 -8.75 -6.01
N MET A 157 -2.89 -7.93 -6.99
CA MET A 157 -3.80 -7.41 -8.01
C MET A 157 -4.44 -8.54 -8.83
N ALA A 158 -3.67 -9.54 -9.25
CA ALA A 158 -4.19 -10.68 -9.99
C ALA A 158 -5.15 -11.55 -9.17
N ARG A 159 -4.84 -11.79 -7.89
CA ARG A 159 -5.73 -12.50 -6.95
C ARG A 159 -7.03 -11.72 -6.73
N PHE A 160 -6.92 -10.41 -6.55
CA PHE A 160 -8.06 -9.54 -6.33
C PHE A 160 -8.97 -9.51 -7.56
N ALA A 161 -8.42 -9.32 -8.76
CA ALA A 161 -9.17 -9.39 -10.03
C ALA A 161 -9.93 -10.71 -10.19
N ARG A 162 -9.29 -11.86 -9.90
CA ARG A 162 -9.98 -13.17 -9.92
C ARG A 162 -11.12 -13.24 -8.90
N SER A 163 -10.92 -12.69 -7.70
CA SER A 163 -11.98 -12.65 -6.69
C SER A 163 -13.17 -11.79 -7.12
N LEU A 164 -12.94 -10.73 -7.90
CA LEU A 164 -13.98 -9.87 -8.43
C LEU A 164 -14.78 -10.59 -9.52
N ALA A 165 -14.09 -11.30 -10.42
CA ALA A 165 -14.73 -12.11 -11.46
C ALA A 165 -15.59 -13.23 -10.86
N ALA A 166 -15.08 -13.97 -9.86
CA ALA A 166 -15.86 -15.04 -9.21
C ALA A 166 -17.12 -14.52 -8.51
N GLY A 167 -17.04 -13.35 -7.85
CA GLY A 167 -18.19 -12.73 -7.19
C GLY A 167 -19.22 -12.11 -8.14
N ALA A 168 -18.82 -11.79 -9.38
CA ALA A 168 -19.72 -11.30 -10.43
C ALA A 168 -20.49 -12.44 -11.11
N VAL A 169 -19.99 -13.68 -11.07
CA VAL A 169 -20.66 -14.87 -11.64
C VAL A 169 -21.73 -15.44 -10.70
N THR A 170 -21.65 -15.15 -9.40
CA THR A 170 -22.60 -15.63 -8.38
C THR A 170 -23.74 -14.63 -8.11
N ARG A 171 -23.86 -13.55 -8.88
CA ARG A 171 -24.96 -12.57 -8.83
C ARG A 171 -25.66 -12.50 -10.18
#